data_AF-A0A3D4QTT3-F1
#
_entry.id   AF-A0A3D4QTT3-F1
#
_cell.length_a   1.000
_cell.length_b   1.000
_cell.length_c   1.000
_cell.angle_alpha   90.00
_cell.angle_beta   90.00
_cell.angle_gamma   90.00
#
_symmetry.space_group_name_H-M   'P 1'
#
loop_
_entity.id
_entity.type
_entity.pdbx_description
1 polymer ?
#
loop_
_entity_poly.entity_id
_entity_poly.type
_entity_poly.pdbx_seq_one_letter_code
_entity_poly.pdbx_strand_id
1 'polypeptide(L)' 'KNIKAGRTPVVSHLIGNQCDGCNMGLASLMIQRVKDGKRIVECENCGRILFDQESVSS' A
#
# COMPACT_ATOMS: atom_id res chain seq x y z
N LYS A 1 23.41 3.97 -20.01
CA LYS A 1 22.25 3.42 -19.27
C LYS A 1 22.32 3.94 -17.84
N ASN A 2 21.48 4.91 -17.47
CA ASN A 2 21.50 5.51 -16.13
C ASN A 2 20.68 4.59 -15.21
N ILE A 3 21.35 3.65 -14.55
CA ILE A 3 20.71 2.76 -13.58
C ILE A 3 20.52 3.58 -12.31
N LYS A 4 19.40 4.31 -12.22
CA LYS A 4 18.97 4.88 -10.94
C LYS A 4 18.86 3.67 -10.01
N ALA A 5 19.65 3.64 -8.94
CA ALA A 5 19.56 2.62 -7.91
C ALA A 5 18.16 2.72 -7.28
N GLY A 6 17.18 2.07 -7.92
CA GLY A 6 15.77 2.22 -7.62
C GLY A 6 15.46 1.52 -6.31
N ARG A 7 15.71 2.19 -5.19
CA ARG A 7 15.08 1.83 -3.92
C ARG A 7 13.62 2.21 -4.04
N THR A 8 12.84 1.37 -4.70
CA THR A 8 11.38 1.47 -4.66
C THR A 8 10.96 1.28 -3.21
N PRO A 9 10.16 2.21 -2.64
CA PRO A 9 9.70 2.07 -1.27
C PRO A 9 8.99 0.73 -1.07
N VAL A 10 9.43 -0.07 -0.10
CA VAL A 10 8.77 -1.37 0.18
C VAL A 10 7.39 -1.19 0.79
N VAL A 11 7.09 0.02 1.26
CA VAL A 11 5.82 0.40 1.91
C VAL A 11 5.10 1.44 1.06
N SER A 12 3.76 1.45 1.10
CA SER A 12 2.90 2.40 0.38
C SER A 12 1.59 2.63 1.14
N HIS A 13 1.06 3.85 1.07
CA HIS A 13 -0.23 4.17 1.65
C HIS A 13 -1.39 3.55 0.87
N LEU A 14 -2.44 3.18 1.60
CA LEU A 14 -3.78 3.07 1.05
C LEU A 14 -4.40 4.47 0.96
N ILE A 15 -4.74 4.92 -0.25
CA ILE A 15 -5.46 6.18 -0.47
C ILE A 15 -6.82 5.84 -1.09
N GLY A 16 -7.89 6.02 -0.31
CA GLY A 16 -9.23 5.60 -0.69
C GLY A 16 -9.31 4.08 -0.88
N ASN A 17 -9.32 3.64 -2.15
CA ASN A 17 -9.38 2.24 -2.56
C ASN A 17 -8.18 1.80 -3.42
N GLN A 18 -7.08 2.55 -3.41
CA GLN A 18 -5.91 2.32 -4.25
C GLN A 18 -4.60 2.25 -3.47
N CYS A 19 -3.66 1.48 -4.00
CA CYS A 19 -2.26 1.51 -3.56
C CYS A 19 -1.56 2.70 -4.21
N ASP A 20 -1.04 3.63 -3.41
CA ASP A 20 -0.30 4.82 -3.90
C ASP A 20 1.03 4.48 -4.62
N GLY A 21 1.53 3.26 -4.45
CA GLY A 21 2.79 2.80 -5.03
C GLY A 21 2.67 2.31 -6.47
N CYS A 22 1.53 1.71 -6.84
CA CYS A 22 1.28 1.22 -8.21
C CYS A 22 0.02 1.83 -8.85
N ASN A 23 -0.72 2.66 -8.12
CA ASN A 23 -1.94 3.35 -8.56
C ASN A 23 -3.01 2.40 -9.11
N MET A 24 -3.06 1.18 -8.58
CA MET A 24 -4.10 0.20 -8.91
C MET A 24 -5.11 0.10 -7.78
N GLY A 25 -6.37 -0.09 -8.17
CA GLY A 25 -7.46 -0.43 -7.26
C GLY A 25 -7.20 -1.75 -6.56
N LEU A 26 -7.58 -1.80 -5.28
CA LEU A 26 -7.47 -2.99 -4.43
C LEU A 26 -8.86 -3.56 -4.16
N ALA A 27 -8.94 -4.87 -3.96
CA ALA A 27 -10.18 -5.52 -3.56
C ALA A 27 -10.69 -4.98 -2.20
N SER A 28 -12.02 -4.89 -2.04
CA SER A 28 -12.64 -4.38 -0.80
C SER A 28 -12.22 -5.16 0.46
N LEU A 29 -12.06 -6.48 0.33
CA LEU A 29 -11.54 -7.32 1.42
C LEU A 29 -10.11 -6.92 1.82
N MET A 30 -9.29 -6.53 0.86
CA MET A 30 -7.92 -6.11 1.11
C MET A 30 -7.87 -4.74 1.78
N ILE A 31 -8.67 -3.79 1.30
CA ILE A 31 -8.88 -2.48 1.94
C ILE A 31 -9.29 -2.66 3.40
N GLN A 32 -10.28 -3.52 3.68
CA GLN A 32 -10.73 -3.79 5.05
C GLN A 32 -9.61 -4.36 5.93
N ARG A 33 -8.76 -5.24 5.39
CA ARG A 33 -7.61 -5.81 6.12
C ARG A 33 -6.56 -4.77 6.45
N VAL A 34 -6.30 -3.82 5.55
CA VAL A 34 -5.37 -2.70 5.80
C VAL A 34 -5.90 -1.82 6.92
N LYS A 35 -7.19 -1.44 6.84
CA LYS A 35 -7.86 -0.60 7.85
C LYS A 35 -8.00 -1.27 9.22
N ASP A 36 -8.14 -2.59 9.27
CA ASP A 36 -8.21 -3.34 10.54
C ASP A 36 -6.88 -3.28 11.32
N GLY A 37 -5.75 -3.03 10.64
CA GLY A 37 -4.44 -2.81 11.27
C GLY A 37 -3.85 -4.01 12.04
N LYS A 38 -4.54 -5.16 12.09
CA LYS A 38 -4.15 -6.33 12.88
C LYS A 38 -2.99 -7.14 12.30
N ARG A 39 -2.63 -6.90 11.03
CA ARG A 39 -1.56 -7.63 10.34
C ARG A 39 -0.94 -6.79 9.23
N ILE A 40 0.28 -7.18 8.85
CA ILE A 40 0.92 -6.68 7.64
C ILE A 40 0.10 -7.16 6.44
N VAL A 41 -0.22 -6.23 5.55
CA VAL A 41 -0.96 -6.49 4.32
C VAL A 41 -0.10 -6.08 3.15
N GLU A 42 0.05 -6.94 2.16
CA GLU A 42 0.80 -6.66 0.94
C GLU A 42 -0.13 -6.35 -0.23
N CYS A 43 0.23 -5.40 -1.08
CA CYS A 43 -0.50 -5.08 -2.29
C CYS A 43 -0.47 -6.28 -3.24
N GLU A 44 -1.64 -6.78 -3.63
CA GLU A 44 -1.77 -7.92 -4.55
C GLU A 44 -1.21 -7.63 -5.95
N ASN A 45 -1.10 -6.35 -6.33
CA ASN A 45 -0.64 -5.92 -7.65
C ASN A 45 0.88 -5.70 -7.72
N CYS A 46 1.53 -5.27 -6.63
CA CYS A 46 2.95 -4.88 -6.67
C CYS A 46 3.80 -5.36 -5.47
N GLY A 47 3.20 -6.07 -4.50
CA GLY A 47 3.90 -6.65 -3.35
C GLY A 47 4.35 -5.65 -2.28
N ARG A 48 4.00 -4.35 -2.39
CA ARG A 48 4.33 -3.37 -1.36
C ARG A 48 3.48 -3.56 -0.11
N ILE A 49 4.07 -3.36 1.06
CA ILE A 49 3.36 -3.35 2.32
C ILE A 49 2.43 -2.12 2.35
N LEU A 50 1.15 -2.36 2.65
CA LEU A 50 0.11 -1.35 2.74
C LEU A 50 -0.15 -0.95 4.20
N PHE A 51 -0.37 0.33 4.40
CA PHE A 51 -0.78 0.89 5.69
C PHE A 51 -1.82 1.98 5.50
N ASP A 52 -2.69 2.12 6.49
CA ASP A 52 -3.78 3.08 6.46
C ASP A 52 -3.28 4.47 6.91
N GLN A 53 -3.26 5.44 5.98
CA GLN A 53 -2.81 6.81 6.28
C GLN A 53 -3.75 7.54 7.25
N GLU A 54 -5.04 7.19 7.24
CA GLU A 54 -6.07 7.83 8.05
C GLU A 54 -5.89 7.50 9.54
N SER A 55 -5.36 6.31 9.85
CA SER A 55 -5.11 5.84 11.21
C SER A 55 -4.00 6.58 11.98
N VAL A 56 -3.09 7.26 11.28
CA VAL A 56 -1.94 7.97 11.90
C VAL A 56 -2.25 9.46 12.16
N SER A 57 -3.36 9.96 11.63
CA SER A 57 -3.71 11.39 11.64
C SER A 57 -4.74 11.78 12.71
N SER A 58 -5.12 10.85 13.61
CA SER A 58 -6.14 11.03 14.66
C SER A 58 -5.53 11.14 16.06
#